data_AF-A0A7Z9HG78-F1
#
_entry.id   AF-A0A7Z9HG78-F1
#
_cell.length_a   1.000
_cell.length_b   1.000
_cell.length_c   1.000
_cell.angle_alpha   90.00
_cell.angle_beta   90.00
_cell.angle_gamma   90.00
#
_symmetry.space_group_name_H-M   'P 1'
#
loop_
_entity.id
_entity.type
_entity.pdbx_description
1 polymer ?
#
loop_
_entity_poly.entity_id
_entity_poly.type
_entity_poly.pdbx_seq_one_letter_code
_entity_poly.pdbx_strand_id
1 'polypeptide(L)' 'LSEKGGSQLVVANRVEEFKQDGTQVAWLLESKQEPQKHIGKKDIANAILDRIELTA' A
#
# COMPACT_ATOMS: atom_id res chain seq x y z
N LEU A 1 4.50 -3.16 12.34
CA LEU A 1 5.06 -1.85 11.93
C LEU A 1 5.44 -1.12 13.22
N SER A 2 6.73 -0.79 13.38
CA SER A 2 7.41 -0.73 14.69
C SER A 2 7.27 0.61 15.41
N GLU A 3 7.28 0.56 16.75
CA GLU A 3 7.21 1.72 17.64
C GLU A 3 8.53 2.49 17.79
N LYS A 4 9.66 2.03 17.23
CA LYS A 4 10.89 2.84 17.05
C LYS A 4 11.69 2.34 15.85
N GLY A 5 11.68 3.13 14.76
CA GLY A 5 12.58 2.95 13.61
C GLY A 5 12.14 1.99 12.50
N GLY A 6 10.94 1.40 12.57
CA GLY A 6 10.38 0.62 11.45
C GLY A 6 9.63 1.48 10.44
N SER A 7 9.48 0.98 9.20
CA SER A 7 8.71 1.64 8.15
C SER A 7 7.30 2.01 8.65
N GLN A 8 6.90 3.26 8.42
CA GLN A 8 5.60 3.79 8.84
C GLN A 8 4.45 3.28 7.93
N LEU A 9 4.80 2.91 6.70
CA LEU A 9 3.92 2.31 5.68
C LEU A 9 4.72 1.25 4.93
N VAL A 10 4.11 0.10 4.64
CA VAL A 10 4.66 -0.92 3.74
C VAL A 10 3.69 -1.15 2.59
N VAL A 11 4.20 -1.07 1.36
CA VAL A 11 3.46 -1.42 0.15
C VAL A 11 3.92 -2.80 -0.30
N ALA A 12 3.03 -3.78 -0.23
CA ALA A 12 3.33 -5.17 -0.56
C ALA A 12 2.56 -5.61 -1.81
N ASN A 13 3.28 -6.19 -2.77
CA ASN A 13 2.69 -6.82 -3.95
C ASN A 13 2.91 -8.33 -3.84
N ARG A 14 1.87 -9.12 -4.13
CA ARG A 14 2.02 -10.57 -4.31
C ARG A 14 2.23 -10.82 -5.79
N VAL A 15 3.29 -11.55 -6.16
CA VAL A 15 3.65 -11.83 -7.57
C VAL A 15 2.49 -12.47 -8.34
N GLU A 16 1.66 -13.26 -7.66
CA GLU A 16 0.51 -13.95 -8.23
C GLU A 16 -0.78 -13.11 -8.25
N GLU A 17 -0.79 -11.94 -7.60
CA GLU A 17 -1.98 -11.10 -7.48
C GLU A 17 -1.92 -9.94 -8.48
N PHE A 18 -2.32 -10.24 -9.71
CA PHE A 18 -2.61 -9.28 -10.75
C PHE A 18 -3.92 -9.69 -11.44
N LYS A 19 -4.67 -8.73 -11.96
CA LYS A 19 -5.83 -9.05 -12.81
C LYS A 19 -5.34 -9.67 -14.11
N GLN A 20 -6.20 -10.45 -14.78
CA GLN A 20 -5.89 -11.09 -16.06
C GLN A 20 -5.44 -10.10 -17.15
N ASP A 21 -5.84 -8.83 -17.06
CA ASP A 21 -5.44 -7.73 -17.94
C ASP A 21 -4.06 -7.11 -17.59
N GLY A 22 -3.33 -7.68 -16.64
CA GLY A 22 -2.04 -7.18 -16.16
C GLY A 22 -2.14 -6.06 -15.12
N THR A 23 -3.35 -5.67 -14.70
CA THR A 23 -3.55 -4.66 -13.66
C THR A 23 -2.94 -5.13 -12.35
N GLN A 24 -2.05 -4.30 -11.80
CA GLN A 24 -1.33 -4.58 -10.56
C GLN A 24 -2.26 -4.49 -9.35
N VAL A 25 -2.02 -5.35 -8.36
CA VAL A 25 -2.64 -5.26 -7.04
C VAL A 25 -1.55 -5.05 -6.00
N ALA A 26 -1.80 -4.15 -5.04
CA ALA A 26 -0.93 -3.96 -3.88
C ALA A 26 -1.77 -3.89 -2.60
N TRP A 27 -1.09 -4.17 -1.49
CA TRP A 27 -1.62 -4.05 -0.15
C TRP A 27 -0.79 -3.01 0.61
N LEU A 28 -1.47 -2.00 1.16
CA LEU A 28 -0.89 -1.02 2.07
C LEU A 28 -1.05 -1.54 3.49
N LEU A 29 0.07 -1.63 4.20
CA LEU A 29 0.14 -2.15 5.58
C LEU A 29 0.62 -1.03 6.49
N GLU A 30 -0.21 -0.72 7.48
CA GLU A 30 0.06 0.28 8.52
C GLU A 30 -0.10 -0.30 9.92
N SER A 31 0.62 0.26 10.89
CA SER A 31 0.50 -0.20 12.26
C SER A 31 -0.90 0.11 12.78
N LYS A 32 -1.52 -0.84 13.47
CA LYS A 32 -2.84 -0.65 14.13
C LYS A 32 -3.98 -0.37 13.13
N GLN A 33 -3.79 -0.65 11.84
CA GLN A 33 -4.80 -0.59 10.80
C GLN A 33 -4.89 -1.93 10.06
N GLU A 34 -6.08 -2.26 9.57
CA GLU A 34 -6.26 -3.43 8.70
C GLU A 34 -5.57 -3.20 7.33
N PRO A 35 -5.05 -4.26 6.69
CA PRO A 35 -4.47 -4.18 5.35
C PRO A 35 -5.45 -3.60 4.32
N GLN A 36 -4.98 -2.63 3.53
CA GLN A 36 -5.80 -1.98 2.51
C GLN A 36 -5.40 -2.43 1.11
N LYS A 37 -6.35 -2.99 0.34
CA LYS A 37 -6.12 -3.45 -1.02
C LYS A 37 -6.37 -2.34 -2.03
N HIS A 38 -5.40 -2.15 -2.93
CA HIS A 38 -5.47 -1.18 -4.01
C HIS A 38 -5.24 -1.86 -5.37
N ILE A 39 -6.00 -1.42 -6.37
CA ILE A 39 -6.03 -2.04 -7.69
C ILE A 39 -5.67 -1.01 -8.76
N GLY A 40 -4.55 -1.27 -9.43
CA GLY A 40 -4.01 -0.44 -10.49
C GLY A 40 -2.99 0.58 -9.97
N LYS A 41 -1.98 0.86 -10.80
CA LYS A 41 -0.85 1.71 -10.43
C LYS A 41 -1.27 3.12 -10.00
N LYS A 42 -2.34 3.67 -10.61
CA LYS A 42 -2.87 4.99 -10.27
C LYS A 42 -3.46 5.02 -8.86
N ASP A 43 -4.28 4.04 -8.51
CA ASP A 43 -4.91 3.93 -7.20
C ASP A 43 -3.86 3.73 -6.10
N ILE A 44 -2.89 2.85 -6.37
CA ILE A 44 -1.75 2.60 -5.47
C ILE A 44 -0.93 3.88 -5.25
N ALA A 45 -0.62 4.63 -6.31
CA ALA A 45 0.16 5.86 -6.21
C ALA A 45 -0.59 6.95 -5.43
N ASN A 46 -1.90 7.11 -5.66
CA ASN A 46 -2.73 8.05 -4.93
C ASN A 46 -2.80 7.69 -3.44
N ALA A 47 -3.04 6.42 -3.11
CA ALA A 47 -3.10 5.98 -1.72
C ALA A 47 -1.79 6.22 -0.95
N ILE A 48 -0.64 6.05 -1.62
CA ILE A 48 0.67 6.39 -1.05
C ILE A 48 0.80 7.90 -0.85
N LEU A 49 0.41 8.71 -1.83
CA LEU A 49 0.48 10.17 -1.75
C LEU A 49 -0.41 10.71 -0.61
N ASP A 50 -1.68 10.30 -0.57
CA ASP A 50 -2.64 10.68 0.48
C ASP A 50 -2.06 10.38 1.86
N ARG A 51 -1.40 9.22 2.01
CA ARG A 51 -0.79 8.82 3.27
C ARG A 51 0.43 9.66 3.66
N ILE A 52 1.25 10.08 2.69
CA ILE A 52 2.39 10.96 2.94
C ILE A 52 1.87 12.33 3.40
N GLU A 53 0.87 12.89 2.69
CA GLU A 53 0.29 14.19 2.99
C GLU A 53 -0.41 14.25 4.36
N LEU A 54 -1.04 13.15 4.80
CA LEU A 54 -1.63 13.06 6.15
C LEU A 54 -0.62 13.06 7.31
N THR A 55 0.66 12.83 7.02
CA THR A 55 1.74 12.85 8.02
C THR A 55 2.76 13.98 7.86
N ALA A 56 2.57 14.85 6.86
CA ALA A 56 3.34 16.08 6.68
C ALA A 56 2.82 17.19 7.60
#